data_AF-A0A529HVR4-F1
#
_entry.id   AF-A0A529HVR4-F1
#
_cell.length_a   1.000
_cell.length_b   1.000
_cell.length_c   1.000
_cell.angle_alpha   90.00
_cell.angle_beta   90.00
_cell.angle_gamma   90.00
#
_symmetry.space_group_name_H-M   'P 1'
#
loop_
_entity.id
_entity.type
_entity.pdbx_description
1 polymer ?
#
loop_
_entity_poly.entity_id
_entity_poly.type
_entity_poly.pdbx_seq_one_letter_code
_entity_poly.pdbx_strand_id
1 'polypeptide(L)'
;NHLRYDEKLRIGEDYILLASALAKGGRCVVEPTVGYVYHIRTGSISRVLELHHVEAMAEADAAFAAEHFMDDGAKAAFARRGRSLRKAASFLSLVQHIKARAPLKAIRTALSDPAAVRHMSMPIAVRLRRVAAQFAVGTGR
;
A
#
# COMPACT_ATOMS: atom_id res chain seq x y z
N ASN A 1 -13.62 10.59 26.51
CA ASN A 1 -12.42 10.31 25.68
C ASN A 1 -12.77 10.47 24.21
N HIS A 2 -12.58 11.66 23.61
CA HIS A 2 -12.89 11.92 22.20
C HIS A 2 -11.90 11.19 21.26
N LEU A 3 -12.07 9.88 21.10
CA LEU A 3 -11.32 9.04 20.16
C LEU A 3 -12.20 8.84 18.91
N ARG A 4 -11.66 9.17 17.75
CA ARG A 4 -12.32 9.04 16.46
C ARG A 4 -11.28 8.68 15.40
N TYR A 5 -11.71 8.01 14.34
CA TYR A 5 -10.88 7.83 13.16
C TYR A 5 -10.62 9.18 12.49
N ASP A 6 -9.41 9.36 11.98
CA ASP A 6 -9.15 10.39 10.99
C ASP A 6 -9.64 9.87 9.64
N GLU A 7 -10.77 10.39 9.17
CA GLU A 7 -11.40 9.98 7.91
C GLU A 7 -10.54 10.30 6.67
N LYS A 8 -9.48 11.13 6.83
CA LYS A 8 -8.53 11.42 5.76
C LYS A 8 -7.42 10.36 5.65
N LEU A 9 -7.17 9.61 6.72
CA LEU A 9 -6.20 8.52 6.72
C LEU A 9 -6.91 7.22 6.34
N ARG A 10 -6.67 6.74 5.12
CA ARG A 10 -7.35 5.55 4.59
C ARG A 10 -6.65 4.23 4.89
N ILE A 11 -5.35 4.29 5.18
CA ILE A 11 -4.53 3.13 5.56
C ILE A 11 -3.68 3.53 6.76
N GLY A 12 -3.76 2.76 7.84
CA GLY A 12 -3.02 3.00 9.09
C GLY A 12 -3.78 3.85 10.11
N GLU A 13 -5.07 4.10 9.86
CA GLU A 13 -6.00 4.77 10.75
C GLU A 13 -6.25 4.00 12.05
N ASP A 14 -6.26 2.67 11.95
CA ASP A 14 -6.37 1.76 13.08
C ASP A 14 -5.19 1.92 14.05
N TYR A 15 -3.98 2.03 13.52
CA TYR A 15 -2.77 2.27 14.28
C TYR A 15 -2.87 3.58 15.07
N ILE A 16 -3.25 4.68 14.42
CA ILE A 16 -3.36 6.00 15.08
C ILE A 16 -4.45 5.96 16.14
N LEU A 17 -5.61 5.36 15.85
CA LEU A 17 -6.69 5.22 16.84
C LEU A 17 -6.22 4.46 18.09
N LEU A 18 -5.55 3.32 17.90
CA LEU A 18 -5.04 2.51 19.00
C LEU A 18 -3.92 3.22 19.77
N ALA A 19 -3.00 3.89 19.07
CA ALA A 19 -1.95 4.69 19.68
C ALA A 19 -2.54 5.82 20.54
N SER A 20 -3.56 6.53 20.04
CA SER A 20 -4.26 7.57 20.79
C SER A 20 -5.04 7.03 21.98
N ALA A 21 -5.60 5.82 21.88
CA ALA A 21 -6.22 5.16 23.02
C ALA A 21 -5.20 4.86 24.12
N LEU A 22 -4.02 4.35 23.76
CA LEU A 22 -2.93 4.10 24.71
C LEU A 22 -2.39 5.39 25.33
N ALA A 23 -2.17 6.43 24.52
CA ALA A 23 -1.71 7.73 25.01
C ALA A 23 -2.69 8.39 26.00
N LYS A 24 -3.99 8.08 25.90
CA LYS A 24 -5.04 8.55 26.82
C LYS A 24 -5.24 7.63 28.04
N GLY A 25 -4.28 6.75 28.33
CA GLY A 25 -4.32 5.84 29.49
C GLY A 25 -5.06 4.52 29.27
N GLY A 26 -5.38 4.20 28.00
CA GLY A 26 -5.90 2.88 27.64
C GLY A 26 -4.89 1.77 27.93
N ARG A 27 -5.40 0.55 28.10
CA ARG A 27 -4.58 -0.65 28.30
C ARG A 27 -4.72 -1.56 27.08
N CYS A 28 -3.61 -1.99 26.51
CA CYS A 28 -3.59 -3.02 25.47
C CYS A 28 -3.42 -4.38 26.15
N VAL A 29 -4.35 -5.30 25.90
CA VAL A 29 -4.24 -6.70 26.30
C VAL A 29 -4.18 -7.53 25.02
N VAL A 30 -3.23 -8.46 24.95
CA VAL A 30 -3.07 -9.35 23.81
C VAL A 30 -3.80 -10.66 24.10
N GLU A 31 -4.76 -11.01 23.25
CA GLU A 31 -5.44 -12.31 23.28
C GLU A 31 -4.55 -13.36 22.60
N PRO A 32 -4.07 -14.40 23.31
CA PRO A 32 -3.19 -15.41 22.72
C PRO A 32 -3.92 -16.37 21.77
N THR A 33 -5.25 -16.45 21.82
CA THR A 33 -6.03 -17.33 20.96
C THR A 33 -6.36 -16.68 19.61
N VAL A 34 -6.45 -17.50 18.57
CA VAL A 34 -6.83 -17.04 17.23
C VAL A 34 -8.35 -16.81 17.21
N GLY A 35 -8.76 -15.53 17.27
CA GLY A 35 -10.17 -15.13 17.22
C GLY A 35 -10.59 -14.46 15.91
N TYR A 36 -9.67 -14.23 14.97
CA TYR A 36 -9.92 -13.43 13.78
C TYR A 36 -9.39 -14.09 12.51
N VAL A 37 -10.25 -14.23 11.51
CA VAL A 37 -9.89 -14.70 10.16
C VAL A 37 -10.04 -13.53 9.19
N TYR A 38 -8.92 -13.09 8.65
CA TYR A 38 -8.90 -12.02 7.66
C TYR A 38 -9.11 -12.56 6.24
N HIS A 39 -10.00 -11.94 5.48
CA HIS A 39 -10.24 -12.27 4.07
C HIS A 39 -9.91 -11.08 3.17
N ILE A 40 -8.95 -11.27 2.26
CA ILE A 40 -8.66 -10.30 1.20
C ILE A 40 -9.62 -10.58 0.04
N ARG A 41 -10.39 -9.57 -0.36
CA ARG A 41 -11.31 -9.64 -1.50
C ARG A 41 -10.91 -8.60 -2.53
N THR A 42 -11.48 -8.73 -3.73
CA THR A 42 -11.37 -7.69 -4.76
C THR A 42 -11.88 -6.37 -4.19
N GLY A 43 -11.05 -5.32 -4.24
CA GLY A 43 -11.36 -4.01 -3.65
C GLY A 43 -10.92 -3.82 -2.19
N SER A 44 -10.36 -4.83 -1.52
CA SER A 44 -9.75 -4.63 -0.19
C SER A 44 -8.64 -3.59 -0.28
N ILE A 45 -8.76 -2.54 0.55
CA ILE A 45 -7.80 -1.43 0.63
C ILE A 45 -6.39 -1.91 0.99
N SER A 46 -6.28 -2.98 1.78
CA SER A 46 -5.01 -3.57 2.20
C SER A 46 -4.25 -4.31 1.09
N ARG A 47 -4.78 -4.37 -0.13
CA ARG A 47 -4.16 -5.09 -1.26
C ARG A 47 -3.06 -4.28 -1.96
N VAL A 48 -3.15 -2.95 -1.90
CA VAL A 48 -2.22 -2.06 -2.62
C VAL A 48 -1.72 -0.99 -1.68
N LEU A 49 -0.41 -0.96 -1.48
CA LEU A 49 0.28 0.13 -0.80
C LEU A 49 0.94 1.02 -1.85
N GLU A 50 0.61 2.30 -1.83
CA GLU A 50 1.15 3.31 -2.73
C GLU A 50 1.96 4.33 -1.93
N LEU A 51 2.80 5.09 -2.62
CA LEU A 51 3.69 6.05 -1.99
C LEU A 51 2.91 7.06 -1.12
N HIS A 52 1.83 7.62 -1.67
CA HIS A 52 0.97 8.58 -0.98
C HIS A 52 0.32 8.00 0.30
N HIS A 53 0.04 6.69 0.35
CA HIS A 53 -0.46 6.05 1.57
C HIS A 53 0.60 6.08 2.67
N VAL A 54 1.86 5.78 2.34
CA VAL A 54 2.96 5.77 3.31
C VAL A 54 3.31 7.18 3.79
N GLU A 55 3.22 8.17 2.89
CA GLU A 55 3.39 9.58 3.23
C GLU A 55 2.30 10.07 4.19
N ALA A 56 1.03 9.77 3.90
CA ALA A 56 -0.08 10.07 4.80
C ALA A 56 0.08 9.43 6.19
N MET A 57 0.56 8.18 6.25
CA MET A 57 0.88 7.53 7.53
C MET A 57 2.02 8.24 8.28
N ALA A 58 3.00 8.81 7.59
CA ALA A 58 4.10 9.54 8.22
C ALA A 58 3.62 10.90 8.76
N GLU A 59 2.73 11.58 8.04
CA GLU A 59 2.10 12.82 8.48
C GLU A 59 1.22 12.59 9.71
N ALA A 60 0.43 11.51 9.72
CA ALA A 60 -0.39 11.14 10.87
C ALA A 60 0.47 10.78 12.10
N ASP A 61 1.58 10.06 11.90
CA ASP A 61 2.56 9.81 12.97
C ASP A 61 3.11 11.14 13.54
N ALA A 62 3.43 12.12 12.69
CA ALA A 62 3.93 13.41 13.13
C ALA A 62 2.87 14.22 13.92
N ALA A 63 1.62 14.21 13.45
CA ALA A 63 0.50 14.85 14.16
C ALA A 63 0.26 14.21 15.53
N PHE A 64 0.27 12.87 15.60
CA PHE A 64 0.16 12.13 16.86
C PHE A 64 1.26 12.53 17.84
N ALA A 65 2.52 12.59 17.38
CA ALA A 65 3.66 12.91 18.23
C ALA A 65 3.65 14.36 18.73
N ALA A 66 2.96 15.27 18.03
CA ALA A 66 2.77 16.65 18.47
C ALA A 66 1.68 16.79 19.55
N GLU A 67 0.65 15.93 19.52
CA GLU A 67 -0.49 15.99 20.44
C GLU A 67 -0.26 15.22 21.75
N HIS A 68 0.57 14.15 21.71
CA HIS A 68 0.67 13.21 22.81
C HIS A 68 2.08 13.12 23.41
N PHE A 69 2.13 13.09 24.74
CA PHE A 69 3.34 12.71 25.45
C PHE A 69 3.64 11.22 25.23
N MET A 70 4.91 10.91 25.01
CA MET A 70 5.42 9.55 24.86
C MET A 70 6.51 9.31 25.89
N ASP A 71 6.44 8.18 26.60
CA ASP A 71 7.58 7.67 27.34
C ASP A 71 8.68 7.17 26.39
N ASP A 72 9.83 6.78 26.93
CA ASP A 72 10.99 6.41 26.12
C ASP A 72 10.77 5.10 25.33
N GLY A 73 9.95 4.19 25.85
CA GLY A 73 9.55 2.98 25.14
C GLY A 73 8.68 3.29 23.92
N ALA A 74 7.69 4.16 24.10
CA ALA A 74 6.83 4.66 23.04
C ALA A 74 7.63 5.44 21.98
N LYS A 75 8.54 6.34 22.38
CA LYS A 75 9.45 7.04 21.46
C LYS A 75 10.29 6.07 20.64
N ALA A 76 10.85 5.03 21.26
CA ALA A 76 11.64 4.02 20.57
C ALA A 76 10.81 3.23 19.55
N ALA A 77 9.57 2.86 19.92
CA ALA A 77 8.64 2.19 19.02
C ALA A 77 8.26 3.10 17.82
N PHE A 78 7.96 4.37 18.09
CA PHE A 78 7.67 5.38 17.05
C PHE A 78 8.86 5.59 16.12
N ALA A 79 10.07 5.72 16.65
CA ALA A 79 11.28 5.86 15.84
C ALA A 79 11.51 4.62 14.94
N ARG A 80 11.23 3.41 15.44
CA ARG A 80 11.30 2.17 14.65
C ARG A 80 10.27 2.16 13.54
N ARG A 81 9.03 2.55 13.83
CA ARG A 81 7.96 2.68 12.84
C ARG A 81 8.31 3.70 11.77
N GLY A 82 8.76 4.90 12.16
CA GLY A 82 9.18 5.94 11.21
C GLY A 82 10.31 5.49 10.29
N ARG A 83 11.27 4.69 10.79
CA ARG A 83 12.29 4.06 9.93
C ARG A 83 11.69 3.08 8.93
N SER A 84 10.68 2.29 9.34
CA SER A 84 9.98 1.35 8.47
C SER A 84 9.21 2.07 7.35
N LEU A 85 8.45 3.12 7.69
CA LEU A 85 7.75 3.95 6.69
C LEU A 85 8.71 4.57 5.68
N ARG A 86 9.82 5.17 6.14
CA ARG A 86 10.81 5.75 5.22
C ARG A 86 11.36 4.72 4.24
N LYS A 87 11.68 3.52 4.72
CA LYS A 87 12.13 2.41 3.86
C LYS A 87 11.06 2.01 2.84
N ALA A 88 9.78 1.92 3.27
CA ALA A 88 8.67 1.61 2.39
C ALA A 88 8.48 2.68 1.31
N ALA A 89 8.53 3.97 1.69
CA ALA A 89 8.45 5.09 0.75
C ALA A 89 9.58 5.05 -0.28
N SER A 90 10.84 4.86 0.16
CA SER A 90 11.98 4.73 -0.76
C SER A 90 11.82 3.54 -1.72
N PHE A 91 11.35 2.39 -1.23
CA PHE A 91 11.10 1.22 -2.07
C PHE A 91 10.00 1.47 -3.11
N LEU A 92 8.87 2.06 -2.70
CA LEU A 92 7.75 2.36 -3.59
C LEU A 92 8.16 3.38 -4.67
N SER A 93 8.92 4.42 -4.29
CA SER A 93 9.48 5.39 -5.22
C SER A 93 10.42 4.72 -6.24
N LEU A 94 11.32 3.83 -5.80
CA LEU A 94 12.18 3.06 -6.69
C LEU A 94 11.39 2.22 -7.69
N VAL A 95 10.36 1.50 -7.21
CA VAL A 95 9.48 0.69 -8.07
C VAL A 95 8.76 1.57 -9.09
N GLN A 96 8.26 2.75 -8.70
CA GLN A 96 7.64 3.69 -9.63
C GLN A 96 8.63 4.18 -10.69
N HIS A 97 9.87 4.53 -10.33
CA HIS A 97 10.88 4.94 -11.30
C HIS A 97 11.26 3.82 -12.28
N ILE A 98 11.37 2.58 -11.82
CA ILE A 98 11.60 1.41 -12.68
C ILE A 98 10.43 1.24 -13.65
N LYS A 99 9.19 1.30 -13.14
CA LYS A 99 7.96 1.20 -13.94
C LYS A 99 7.79 2.35 -14.92
N ALA A 100 8.33 3.54 -14.67
CA ALA A 100 8.28 4.66 -15.60
C ALA A 100 9.36 4.56 -16.70
N ARG A 101 10.53 3.98 -16.39
CA ARG A 101 11.61 3.78 -17.36
C ARG A 101 11.42 2.55 -18.26
N ALA A 102 10.78 1.50 -17.77
CA ALA A 102 10.44 0.32 -18.57
C ALA A 102 9.59 0.62 -19.82
N PRO A 103 8.48 1.39 -19.75
CA PRO A 103 7.68 1.74 -20.93
C PRO A 103 8.44 2.64 -21.88
N LEU A 104 9.26 3.58 -21.39
CA LEU A 104 10.13 4.40 -22.25
C LEU A 104 11.14 3.54 -23.03
N LYS A 105 11.77 2.55 -22.37
CA LYS A 105 12.65 1.58 -23.05
C LYS A 105 11.87 0.74 -24.07
N ALA A 106 10.68 0.25 -23.72
CA ALA A 106 9.84 -0.54 -24.62
C ALA A 106 9.42 0.26 -25.87
N ILE A 107 9.03 1.53 -25.71
CA ILE A 107 8.68 2.43 -26.82
C ILE A 107 9.90 2.70 -27.69
N ARG A 108 11.07 3.00 -27.09
CA ARG A 108 12.31 3.21 -27.84
C ARG A 108 12.70 1.97 -28.65
N THR A 109 12.62 0.78 -28.06
CA THR A 109 12.89 -0.49 -28.76
C THR A 109 11.91 -0.74 -29.91
N ALA A 110 10.63 -0.44 -29.70
CA ALA A 110 9.61 -0.57 -30.74
C ALA A 110 9.83 0.41 -31.92
N LEU A 111 10.32 1.62 -31.65
CA LEU A 111 10.62 2.62 -32.69
C LEU A 111 11.95 2.36 -33.41
N SER A 112 12.94 1.76 -32.73
CA SER A 112 14.24 1.44 -33.32
C SER A 112 14.26 0.15 -34.15
N ASP A 113 13.28 -0.73 -33.95
CA ASP A 113 13.16 -1.99 -34.70
C ASP A 113 11.69 -2.29 -35.06
N PRO A 114 11.20 -1.76 -36.20
CA PRO A 114 9.85 -2.02 -36.69
C PRO A 114 9.58 -3.51 -37.01
N ALA A 115 10.62 -4.32 -37.26
CA ALA A 115 10.47 -5.75 -37.51
C ALA A 115 10.23 -6.53 -36.21
N ALA A 116 10.84 -6.12 -35.10
CA ALA A 116 10.57 -6.68 -33.76
C ALA A 116 9.11 -6.46 -33.30
N VAL A 117 8.51 -5.32 -33.65
CA VAL A 117 7.07 -5.04 -33.41
C VAL A 117 6.18 -6.04 -34.15
N ARG A 118 6.57 -6.44 -35.38
CA ARG A 118 5.83 -7.43 -36.18
C ARG A 118 5.81 -8.81 -35.52
N HIS A 119 6.87 -9.19 -34.80
CA HIS A 119 6.95 -10.45 -34.05
C HIS A 119 6.28 -10.41 -32.66
N MET A 120 6.08 -9.23 -32.08
CA MET A 120 5.36 -9.06 -30.79
C MET A 120 3.83 -9.07 -30.92
N SER A 121 3.29 -8.93 -32.14
CA SER A 121 1.84 -8.98 -32.40
C SER A 121 1.20 -10.30 -31.93
N MET A 122 1.92 -11.42 -32.06
CA MET A 122 1.48 -12.75 -31.61
C MET A 122 1.32 -12.86 -30.07
N PRO A 123 2.35 -12.59 -29.24
CA PRO A 123 2.21 -12.71 -27.78
C PRO A 123 1.26 -11.68 -27.16
N ILE A 124 1.12 -10.48 -27.75
CA ILE A 124 0.16 -9.47 -27.31
C ILE A 124 -1.27 -9.90 -27.69
N ALA A 125 -1.50 -10.38 -28.91
CA ALA A 125 -2.79 -10.91 -29.33
C ALA A 125 -3.20 -12.13 -28.50
N VAL A 126 -2.28 -13.03 -28.15
CA VAL A 126 -2.56 -14.18 -27.28
C VAL A 126 -2.93 -13.72 -25.86
N ARG A 127 -2.22 -12.73 -25.29
CA ARG A 127 -2.56 -12.18 -23.97
C ARG A 127 -3.90 -11.44 -23.97
N LEU A 128 -4.19 -10.65 -25.00
CA LEU A 128 -5.48 -9.97 -25.15
C LEU A 128 -6.64 -10.96 -25.38
N ARG A 129 -6.43 -12.03 -26.15
CA ARG A 129 -7.42 -13.12 -26.29
C ARG A 129 -7.67 -13.85 -24.97
N ARG A 130 -6.62 -14.07 -24.16
CA ARG A 130 -6.75 -14.72 -22.86
C ARG A 130 -7.56 -13.88 -21.88
N VAL A 131 -7.33 -12.56 -21.88
CA VAL A 131 -8.10 -11.59 -21.10
C VAL A 131 -9.54 -11.50 -21.62
N ALA A 132 -9.76 -11.42 -22.92
CA ALA A 132 -11.11 -11.39 -23.52
C ALA A 132 -11.90 -12.69 -23.24
N ALA A 133 -11.26 -13.86 -23.26
CA ALA A 133 -11.88 -15.14 -22.91
C ALA A 133 -12.27 -15.22 -21.41
N GLN A 134 -11.48 -14.60 -20.53
CA GLN A 134 -11.82 -14.49 -19.10
C GLN A 134 -13.03 -13.57 -18.86
N PHE A 135 -13.27 -12.60 -19.73
CA PHE A 135 -14.46 -11.74 -19.69
C PHE A 135 -15.69 -12.35 -20.40
N ALA A 136 -15.50 -13.19 -21.42
CA ALA A 136 -16.59 -13.86 -22.12
C ALA A 136 -17.25 -14.99 -21.28
N VAL A 137 -16.50 -15.65 -20.39
CA VAL A 137 -17.02 -16.71 -19.50
C VAL A 137 -17.85 -16.14 -18.32
N GLY A 138 -17.83 -14.83 -18.09
CA GLY A 138 -18.62 -14.15 -17.04
C GLY A 138 -20.08 -13.83 -17.39
N THR A 139 -20.56 -14.21 -18.58
CA THR A 139 -21.99 -14.09 -18.97
C THR A 139 -22.52 -15.44 -19.40
N GLY A 140 -22.67 -16.36 -18.46
CA GLY A 140 -23.25 -17.66 -18.76
C GLY A 140 -23.17 -18.68 -17.64
N ARG A 141 -24.12 -18.57 -16.71
CA ARG A 141 -24.54 -19.53 -15.67
C ARG A 141 -23.69 -19.58 -14.41
#